data_AF-A0A447U357-F1
#
_entry.id   AF-A0A447U357-F1
#
_cell.length_a   1.000
_cell.length_b   1.000
_cell.length_c   1.000
_cell.angle_alpha   90.00
_cell.angle_beta   90.00
_cell.angle_gamma   90.00
#
_symmetry.space_group_name_H-M   'P 1'
#
loop_
_entity.id
_entity.type
_entity.pdbx_description
1 polymer ?
#
loop_
_entity_poly.entity_id
_entity_poly.type
_entity_poly.pdbx_seq_one_letter_code
_entity_poly.pdbx_strand_id
1 'polypeptide(L)'
;MAAFIRSNWKELNQLIAAANVWTIKTYGPDRVAGFSPIPAMSMVSYAAGTRYLSLLGGTCLSFYDWYCDLPPRVANDLGRAD
;
A
#
# COMPACT_ATOMS: atom_id res chain seq x y z
N MET A 1 -4.51 -1.11 28.35
CA MET A 1 -4.78 -2.31 27.53
C MET A 1 -5.72 -1.90 26.41
N ALA A 2 -5.42 -2.21 25.15
CA ALA A 2 -6.28 -1.81 24.03
C ALA A 2 -7.60 -2.60 24.02
N ALA A 3 -8.71 -1.94 23.65
CA ALA A 3 -10.08 -2.50 23.64
C ALA A 3 -10.40 -3.27 22.34
N PHE A 4 -9.55 -4.23 21.96
CA PHE A 4 -9.80 -5.07 20.78
C PHE A 4 -10.70 -6.26 21.11
N ILE A 5 -11.66 -6.54 20.22
CA ILE A 5 -12.57 -7.69 20.30
C ILE A 5 -12.31 -8.59 19.09
N ARG A 6 -12.30 -9.91 19.30
CA ARG A 6 -12.13 -10.89 18.23
C ARG A 6 -13.34 -10.83 17.28
N SER A 7 -13.06 -10.78 15.98
CA SER A 7 -14.05 -10.88 14.91
C SER A 7 -13.71 -12.07 13.99
N ASN A 8 -14.45 -12.24 12.90
CA ASN A 8 -14.28 -13.30 11.92
C ASN A 8 -13.96 -12.74 10.52
N TRP A 9 -13.39 -13.57 9.66
CA TRP A 9 -12.97 -13.19 8.32
C TRP A 9 -14.11 -12.62 7.45
N LYS A 10 -15.32 -13.19 7.54
CA LYS A 10 -16.46 -12.76 6.71
C LYS A 10 -16.88 -11.33 7.06
N GLU A 11 -16.97 -11.03 8.37
CA GLU A 11 -17.33 -9.70 8.88
C GLU A 11 -16.28 -8.65 8.49
N LEU A 12 -14.99 -8.91 8.76
CA LEU A 12 -13.93 -7.94 8.48
C LEU A 12 -13.72 -7.72 6.98
N ASN A 13 -13.78 -8.77 6.15
CA ASN A 13 -13.64 -8.63 4.71
C ASN A 13 -14.77 -7.77 4.12
N GLN A 14 -16.01 -7.94 4.58
CA GLN A 14 -17.13 -7.12 4.14
C GLN A 14 -16.96 -5.65 4.56
N LEU A 15 -16.50 -5.41 5.79
CA LEU A 15 -16.26 -4.06 6.31
C LEU A 15 -15.16 -3.33 5.53
N ILE A 16 -14.01 -3.99 5.31
CA ILE A 16 -12.89 -3.42 4.54
C ILE A 16 -13.32 -3.13 3.10
N ALA A 17 -14.01 -4.06 2.45
CA ALA A 17 -14.50 -3.87 1.09
C ALA A 17 -15.50 -2.72 0.98
N ALA A 18 -16.45 -2.60 1.92
CA ALA A 18 -17.43 -1.52 1.94
C ALA A 18 -16.76 -0.15 2.14
N ALA A 19 -15.77 -0.05 3.03
CA ALA A 19 -14.99 1.17 3.25
C ALA A 19 -14.22 1.59 1.98
N ASN A 20 -13.57 0.63 1.32
CA ASN A 20 -12.85 0.90 0.07
C ASN A 20 -13.80 1.36 -1.03
N VAL A 21 -14.92 0.66 -1.26
CA VAL A 21 -15.92 1.05 -2.27
C VAL A 21 -16.48 2.44 -2.01
N TRP A 22 -16.84 2.74 -0.75
CA TRP A 22 -17.38 4.05 -0.40
C TRP A 22 -16.36 5.18 -0.62
N THR A 23 -15.10 4.96 -0.21
CA THR A 23 -14.02 5.94 -0.36
C THR A 23 -13.72 6.18 -1.83
N ILE A 24 -13.55 5.11 -2.61
CA ILE A 24 -13.31 5.18 -4.06
C ILE A 24 -14.44 5.95 -4.74
N LYS A 25 -15.70 5.61 -4.43
CA LYS A 25 -16.88 6.22 -5.05
C LYS A 25 -17.05 7.70 -4.68
N THR A 26 -16.70 8.08 -3.45
CA THR A 26 -16.98 9.42 -2.92
C THR A 26 -15.82 10.40 -3.14
N TYR A 27 -14.58 9.93 -3.08
CA TYR A 27 -13.38 10.79 -3.09
C TYR A 27 -12.35 10.42 -4.15
N GLY A 28 -12.49 9.28 -4.82
CA GLY A 28 -11.52 8.77 -5.79
C GLY A 28 -10.65 7.65 -5.24
N PRO A 29 -10.05 6.83 -6.12
CA PRO A 29 -9.35 5.62 -5.72
C PRO A 29 -7.99 5.85 -5.05
N ASP A 30 -7.34 6.97 -5.37
CA ASP A 30 -6.07 7.39 -4.78
C ASP A 30 -6.16 7.76 -3.29
N ARG A 31 -7.38 7.86 -2.74
CA ARG A 31 -7.64 8.01 -1.29
C ARG A 31 -7.56 6.68 -0.53
N VAL A 32 -7.37 5.57 -1.23
CA VAL A 32 -7.03 4.27 -0.64
C VAL A 32 -5.55 4.02 -0.90
N ALA A 33 -4.75 3.92 0.15
CA ALA A 33 -3.31 3.72 0.07
C ALA A 33 -2.87 2.48 0.83
N GLY A 34 -1.73 1.91 0.43
CA GLY A 34 -1.08 0.84 1.16
C GLY A 34 0.42 1.03 1.24
N PHE A 35 0.97 0.58 2.35
CA PHE A 35 2.40 0.60 2.64
C PHE A 35 2.86 -0.84 2.92
N SER A 36 3.75 -1.34 2.07
CA SER A 36 4.44 -2.61 2.27
C SER A 36 5.86 -2.41 1.72
N PRO A 37 6.91 -2.53 2.55
CA PRO A 37 8.26 -2.23 2.12
C PRO A 37 8.99 -3.49 1.61
N ILE A 38 10.16 -3.30 1.00
CA ILE A 38 11.17 -4.33 0.68
C ILE A 38 10.59 -5.60 0.02
N PRO A 39 10.19 -5.53 -1.27
CA PRO A 39 9.65 -6.68 -1.99
C PRO A 39 10.63 -7.87 -2.06
N ALA A 40 11.94 -7.62 -2.03
CA ALA A 40 12.97 -8.65 -2.14
C ALA A 40 12.95 -9.68 -1.00
N MET A 41 12.45 -9.33 0.18
CA MET A 41 12.37 -10.24 1.33
C MET A 41 11.21 -11.24 1.21
N SER A 42 10.11 -10.85 0.57
CA SER A 42 8.94 -11.71 0.37
C SER A 42 8.08 -11.23 -0.81
N MET A 43 8.53 -11.57 -2.02
CA MET A 43 7.99 -10.99 -3.26
C MET A 43 6.47 -11.18 -3.41
N VAL A 44 5.97 -12.39 -3.13
CA VAL A 44 4.54 -12.69 -3.28
C VAL A 44 3.71 -12.00 -2.21
N SER A 45 4.20 -11.92 -0.97
CA SER A 45 3.52 -11.24 0.12
C SER A 45 3.39 -9.74 -0.16
N TYR A 46 4.45 -9.11 -0.68
CA TYR A 46 4.40 -7.73 -1.16
C TYR A 46 3.41 -7.58 -2.33
N ALA A 47 3.49 -8.46 -3.33
CA ALA A 47 2.67 -8.40 -4.52
C ALA A 47 1.17 -8.59 -4.23
N ALA A 48 0.80 -9.34 -3.19
CA ALA A 48 -0.60 -9.56 -2.82
C ALA A 48 -1.33 -8.25 -2.53
N GLY A 49 -0.73 -7.36 -1.73
CA GLY A 49 -1.31 -6.06 -1.39
C GLY A 49 -1.22 -5.06 -2.53
N THR A 50 -0.05 -4.95 -3.17
CA THR A 50 0.18 -3.95 -4.23
C THR A 50 -0.63 -4.25 -5.48
N ARG A 51 -0.83 -5.53 -5.84
CA ARG A 51 -1.74 -5.91 -6.94
C ARG A 51 -3.18 -5.55 -6.63
N TYR A 52 -3.66 -5.80 -5.42
CA TYR A 52 -5.02 -5.44 -5.00
C TYR A 52 -5.26 -3.92 -5.13
N LEU A 53 -4.34 -3.11 -4.60
CA LEU A 53 -4.44 -1.65 -4.67
C LEU A 53 -4.33 -1.14 -6.10
N SER A 54 -3.36 -1.63 -6.87
CA SER A 54 -3.15 -1.17 -8.26
C SER A 54 -4.37 -1.46 -9.15
N LEU A 55 -5.05 -2.59 -8.94
CA LEU A 55 -6.29 -2.91 -9.67
C LEU A 55 -7.48 -2.03 -9.25
N LEU A 56 -7.52 -1.57 -8.00
CA LEU A 56 -8.50 -0.59 -7.55
C LEU A 56 -8.18 0.84 -7.99
N GLY A 57 -6.94 1.11 -8.42
CA GLY A 57 -6.41 2.46 -8.66
C GLY A 57 -5.89 3.16 -7.39
N GLY A 58 -5.63 2.40 -6.32
CA GLY A 58 -5.09 2.90 -5.06
C GLY A 58 -3.58 3.15 -5.07
N THR A 59 -3.10 3.92 -4.11
CA THR A 59 -1.72 4.39 -4.04
C THR A 59 -0.80 3.37 -3.36
N CYS A 60 0.28 2.97 -4.02
CA CYS A 60 1.35 2.17 -3.43
C CYS A 60 2.47 3.12 -2.96
N LEU A 61 2.73 3.16 -1.66
CA LEU A 61 3.72 4.08 -1.08
C LEU A 61 5.15 3.55 -1.24
N SER A 62 6.09 4.47 -1.51
CA SER A 62 7.52 4.17 -1.60
C SER A 62 8.12 3.85 -0.22
N PHE A 63 9.28 3.20 -0.22
CA PHE A 63 9.97 2.80 1.01
C PHE A 63 11.44 3.19 1.03
N TYR A 64 12.14 3.16 -0.10
CA TYR A 64 13.60 3.24 -0.12
C TYR A 64 14.11 4.67 0.13
N ASP A 65 13.44 5.65 -0.45
CA ASP A 65 13.54 7.07 -0.14
C ASP A 65 13.06 7.38 1.29
N TRP A 66 11.89 6.83 1.67
CA TRP A 66 11.31 7.07 2.99
C TRP A 66 12.16 6.53 4.15
N TYR A 67 12.84 5.40 3.94
CA TYR A 67 13.79 4.83 4.89
C TYR A 67 15.18 5.47 4.81
N CYS A 68 15.40 6.41 3.91
CA CYS A 68 16.71 7.02 3.63
C CYS A 68 17.77 6.01 3.13
N ASP A 69 17.34 4.86 2.60
CA ASP A 69 18.20 3.84 2.02
C ASP A 69 18.53 4.13 0.55
N LEU A 70 17.74 4.97 -0.13
CA LEU A 70 18.00 5.43 -1.50
C LEU A 70 19.15 6.45 -1.50
N PRO A 71 20.32 6.14 -2.10
CA PRO A 71 21.41 7.11 -2.23
C PRO A 71 21.04 8.23 -3.25
N PRO A 72 20.81 9.49 -2.83
CA PRO A 72 20.27 10.53 -3.70
C PRO A 72 21.18 10.88 -4.89
N ARG A 73 22.49 10.83 -4.67
CA ARG A 73 23.49 11.18 -5.68
C ARG A 73 23.57 10.15 -6.81
N VAL A 74 23.45 8.86 -6.49
CA VAL A 74 23.50 7.77 -7.48
C VAL A 74 22.26 7.79 -8.39
N ALA A 75 21.11 8.22 -7.88
CA ALA A 75 19.90 8.39 -8.70
C ALA A 75 20.07 9.51 -9.75
N ASN A 76 20.67 10.65 -9.37
CA ASN A 76 20.92 11.77 -10.27
C ASN A 76 22.01 11.47 -11.30
N ASP A 77 23.10 10.83 -10.87
CA ASP A 77 24.25 10.52 -11.74
C ASP A 77 23.91 9.44 -12.80
N LEU A 78 22.86 8.64 -12.58
CA LEU A 78 22.39 7.60 -13.49
C LEU A 78 21.13 7.97 -14.29
N GLY A 79 20.63 9.21 -14.21
CA GLY A 79 19.44 9.66 -14.93
C GLY A 79 18.17 8.88 -14.54
N ARG A 80 17.99 8.63 -13.24
CA ARG A 80 16.84 7.91 -12.69
C ARG A 80 15.91 8.80 -11.87
N ALA A 81 16.11 10.12 -11.92
CA ALA A 81 15.39 11.09 -11.10
C ALA A 81 14.46 12.01 -11.91
N ASP A 82 14.29 11.75 -13.20
CA ASP A 82 13.46 12.47 -14.18
C ASP A 82 12.40 11.58 -14.82
#